data_AF-A0A0X8CN01-F1
#
_entry.id   AF-A0A0X8CN01-F1
#
_cell.length_a   1.000
_cell.length_b   1.000
_cell.length_c   1.000
_cell.angle_alpha   90.00
_cell.angle_beta   90.00
_cell.angle_gamma   90.00
#
_symmetry.space_group_name_H-M   'P 1'
#
loop_
_entity.id
_entity.type
_entity.pdbx_description
1 polymer ?
#
loop_
_entity_poly.entity_id
_entity_poly.type
_entity_poly.pdbx_seq_one_letter_code
_entity_poly.pdbx_strand_id
1 'polypeptide(L)'
;MGLTDDTGLLEVIVAAPQLRTPDETEAFLDPMPIGELASMWCALQRVSRRDQVGSVWALKLYFDRLPQRRPQQALDLVLEVLGTEADKPTVMQLNDKFLLSLLYAHGEAVIDRIEHEAMRNDRLRWLLGGVHGAPDDPLMARIVEHADGKAWQADHLAQRTPREPLDCASLSAAALARAWVEQYSKSDRDQDDNLFAIMDFERDLREEDPDGLIDLVLEVLKIEANPVLLSLLAAGPLEDVINAATIDRIEREARVNERFRELLGGVWYYRAPDELKARLDALIGESRW
;
A
#
# COMPACT_ATOMS: atom_id res chain seq x y z
N MET A 1 4.03 -15.62 23.59
CA MET A 1 5.32 -15.06 24.01
C MET A 1 6.03 -14.67 22.72
N GLY A 2 5.96 -13.40 22.31
CA GLY A 2 6.34 -12.98 20.95
C GLY A 2 6.05 -11.51 20.67
N LEU A 3 6.37 -10.63 21.62
CA LEU A 3 6.21 -9.17 21.49
C LEU A 3 7.56 -8.45 21.49
N THR A 4 8.68 -9.19 21.38
CA THR A 4 10.03 -8.67 21.65
C THR A 4 10.95 -8.65 20.43
N ASP A 5 10.48 -9.01 19.23
CA ASP A 5 11.34 -9.07 18.03
C ASP A 5 11.01 -8.01 16.96
N ASP A 6 9.81 -7.42 16.99
CA ASP A 6 9.41 -6.37 16.02
C ASP A 6 10.20 -5.05 16.24
N THR A 7 10.59 -4.75 17.48
CA THR A 7 11.36 -3.53 17.80
C THR A 7 12.79 -3.59 17.22
N GLY A 8 13.45 -4.76 17.30
CA GLY A 8 14.81 -4.94 16.76
C GLY A 8 14.85 -4.89 15.24
N LEU A 9 13.81 -5.41 14.56
CA LEU A 9 13.71 -5.39 13.10
C LEU A 9 13.34 -4.00 12.54
N LEU A 10 12.49 -3.25 13.24
CA LEU A 10 12.27 -1.83 12.93
C LEU A 10 13.54 -1.00 13.18
N GLU A 11 14.30 -1.31 14.23
CA GLU A 11 15.62 -0.71 14.45
C GLU A 11 16.60 -1.02 13.30
N VAL A 12 16.57 -2.22 12.71
CA VAL A 12 17.39 -2.56 11.53
C VAL A 12 16.97 -1.76 10.30
N ILE A 13 15.67 -1.58 10.05
CA ILE A 13 15.16 -0.75 8.93
C ILE A 13 15.53 0.73 9.13
N VAL A 14 15.41 1.22 10.36
CA VAL A 14 15.75 2.60 10.73
C VAL A 14 17.28 2.82 10.73
N ALA A 15 18.05 1.80 11.07
CA ALA A 15 19.52 1.81 11.03
C ALA A 15 20.08 1.58 9.62
N ALA A 16 19.25 1.16 8.66
CA ALA A 16 19.67 1.10 7.26
C ALA A 16 20.12 2.51 6.84
N PRO A 17 21.34 2.65 6.29
CA PRO A 17 21.87 3.96 5.93
C PRO A 17 20.89 4.67 5.00
N GLN A 18 20.70 5.97 5.21
CA GLN A 18 20.00 6.81 4.23
C GLN A 18 20.91 6.96 3.00
N LEU A 19 20.77 6.01 2.09
CA LEU A 19 21.48 5.99 0.82
C LEU A 19 20.78 6.96 -0.14
N ARG A 20 21.57 7.75 -0.86
CA ARG A 20 21.10 8.93 -1.60
C ARG A 20 20.49 8.54 -2.94
N THR A 21 20.81 7.36 -3.45
CA THR A 21 20.32 6.89 -4.74
C THR A 21 19.84 5.44 -4.68
N PRO A 22 18.94 5.04 -5.60
CA PRO A 22 18.57 3.64 -5.78
C PRO A 22 19.80 2.74 -6.02
N ASP A 23 20.76 3.20 -6.82
CA ASP A 23 21.98 2.42 -7.15
C ASP A 23 22.86 2.17 -5.92
N GLU A 24 22.99 3.15 -5.02
CA GLU A 24 23.69 2.98 -3.75
C GLU A 24 22.99 1.95 -2.86
N THR A 25 21.66 1.99 -2.82
CA THR A 25 20.82 1.03 -2.08
C THR A 25 21.02 -0.38 -2.61
N GLU A 26 20.99 -0.55 -3.92
CA GLU A 26 21.23 -1.84 -4.57
C GLU A 26 22.65 -2.35 -4.29
N ALA A 27 23.68 -1.51 -4.43
CA ALA A 27 25.06 -1.91 -4.16
C ALA A 27 25.28 -2.36 -2.70
N PHE A 28 24.53 -1.78 -1.76
CA PHE A 28 24.56 -2.17 -0.34
C PHE A 28 23.83 -3.49 -0.08
N LEU A 29 22.67 -3.71 -0.71
CA LEU A 29 21.80 -4.85 -0.45
C LEU A 29 22.15 -6.11 -1.25
N ASP A 30 22.64 -5.96 -2.47
CA ASP A 30 22.97 -7.06 -3.37
C ASP A 30 23.96 -8.11 -2.82
N PRO A 31 24.96 -7.78 -1.97
CA PRO A 31 25.84 -8.77 -1.37
C PRO A 31 25.29 -9.38 -0.07
N MET A 32 24.15 -8.93 0.45
CA MET A 32 23.62 -9.44 1.72
C MET A 32 23.17 -10.90 1.62
N PRO A 33 23.33 -11.71 2.70
CA PRO A 33 22.78 -13.05 2.76
C PRO A 33 21.25 -13.06 2.58
N ILE A 34 20.73 -14.10 1.91
CA ILE A 34 19.30 -14.18 1.59
C ILE A 34 18.40 -14.17 2.83
N GLY A 35 18.84 -14.77 3.94
CA GLY A 35 18.10 -14.76 5.21
C GLY A 35 17.97 -13.37 5.84
N GLU A 36 18.99 -12.51 5.67
CA GLU A 36 18.93 -11.11 6.13
C GLU A 36 18.00 -10.29 5.23
N LEU A 37 18.08 -10.49 3.90
CA LEU A 37 17.15 -9.87 2.96
C LEU A 37 15.71 -10.29 3.22
N ALA A 38 15.46 -11.57 3.52
CA ALA A 38 14.13 -12.10 3.83
C ALA A 38 13.58 -11.49 5.12
N SER A 39 14.39 -11.43 6.18
CA SER A 39 14.02 -10.83 7.47
C SER A 39 13.65 -9.35 7.31
N MET A 40 14.48 -8.59 6.58
CA MET A 40 14.22 -7.19 6.27
C MET A 40 12.97 -7.00 5.42
N TRP A 41 12.77 -7.84 4.40
CA TRP A 41 11.56 -7.80 3.58
C TRP A 41 10.30 -8.05 4.43
N CYS A 42 10.31 -9.05 5.32
CA CYS A 42 9.19 -9.33 6.22
C CYS A 42 8.89 -8.15 7.14
N ALA A 43 9.92 -7.53 7.73
CA ALA A 43 9.73 -6.37 8.59
C ALA A 43 9.15 -5.16 7.84
N LEU A 44 9.56 -4.94 6.59
CA LEU A 44 8.98 -3.88 5.75
C LEU A 44 7.49 -4.04 5.51
N GLN A 45 6.95 -5.27 5.52
CA GLN A 45 5.51 -5.50 5.36
C GLN A 45 4.69 -5.05 6.57
N ARG A 46 5.34 -4.88 7.72
CA ARG A 46 4.71 -4.45 8.98
C ARG A 46 4.79 -2.95 9.20
N VAL A 47 5.57 -2.23 8.39
CA VAL A 47 5.72 -0.78 8.50
C VAL A 47 4.39 -0.12 8.15
N SER A 48 3.82 0.59 9.13
CA SER A 48 2.59 1.36 8.93
C SER A 48 2.80 2.41 7.85
N ARG A 49 1.73 2.83 7.18
CA ARG A 49 1.84 3.85 6.13
C ARG A 49 2.39 5.18 6.68
N ARG A 50 2.10 5.48 7.95
CA ARG A 50 2.61 6.67 8.67
C ARG A 50 4.13 6.68 8.79
N ASP A 51 4.73 5.49 8.87
CA ASP A 51 6.15 5.28 9.15
C ASP A 51 6.97 5.03 7.88
N GLN A 52 6.35 5.17 6.69
CA GLN A 52 7.02 5.03 5.40
C GLN A 52 7.81 6.31 5.05
N VAL A 53 8.82 6.61 5.87
CA VAL A 53 9.70 7.77 5.72
C VAL A 53 11.15 7.34 5.52
N GLY A 54 11.97 8.24 4.96
CA GLY A 54 13.42 8.03 4.83
C GLY A 54 13.79 6.80 3.99
N SER A 55 14.60 5.90 4.56
CA SER A 55 15.15 4.71 3.89
C SER A 55 14.09 3.68 3.49
N VAL A 56 12.89 3.70 4.10
CA VAL A 56 11.83 2.72 3.81
C VAL A 56 11.45 2.69 2.32
N TRP A 57 11.36 3.85 1.68
CA TRP A 57 11.02 3.93 0.26
C TRP A 57 12.10 3.31 -0.63
N ALA A 58 13.38 3.57 -0.33
CA ALA A 58 14.50 2.99 -1.07
C ALA A 58 14.55 1.46 -0.93
N LEU A 59 14.28 0.95 0.27
CA LEU A 59 14.18 -0.49 0.52
C LEU A 59 13.00 -1.13 -0.21
N LYS A 60 11.81 -0.51 -0.18
CA LYS A 60 10.66 -0.99 -0.96
C LYS A 60 10.99 -1.05 -2.45
N LEU A 61 11.57 0.02 -2.99
CA LEU A 61 11.96 0.09 -4.40
C LEU A 61 12.98 -1.00 -4.79
N TYR A 62 13.93 -1.31 -3.90
CA TYR A 62 14.86 -2.43 -4.10
C TYR A 62 14.11 -3.75 -4.31
N PHE A 63 13.21 -4.07 -3.39
CA PHE A 63 12.47 -5.33 -3.43
C PHE A 63 11.48 -5.39 -4.60
N ASP A 64 10.82 -4.28 -4.95
CA ASP A 64 9.92 -4.21 -6.11
C ASP A 64 10.67 -4.48 -7.44
N ARG A 65 11.95 -4.09 -7.50
CA ARG A 65 12.82 -4.30 -8.68
C ARG A 65 13.53 -5.66 -8.70
N LEU A 66 13.61 -6.34 -7.55
CA LEU A 66 14.38 -7.58 -7.41
C LEU A 66 13.89 -8.69 -8.36
N PRO A 67 12.56 -8.97 -8.49
CA PRO A 67 12.04 -9.93 -9.48
C PRO A 67 12.46 -9.64 -10.92
N GLN A 68 12.56 -8.36 -11.28
CA GLN A 68 12.87 -7.95 -12.65
C GLN A 68 14.36 -8.06 -12.97
N ARG A 69 15.22 -7.77 -12.00
CA ARG A 69 16.68 -7.73 -12.19
C ARG A 69 17.34 -9.08 -11.95
N ARG A 70 16.87 -9.81 -10.95
CA ARG A 70 17.50 -11.04 -10.43
C ARG A 70 16.43 -12.08 -10.11
N PRO A 71 15.69 -12.59 -11.12
CA PRO A 71 14.54 -13.46 -10.90
C PRO A 71 14.84 -14.72 -10.09
N GLN A 72 16.04 -15.30 -10.25
CA GLN A 72 16.45 -16.47 -9.45
C GLN A 72 16.68 -16.11 -7.97
N GLN A 73 17.34 -14.99 -7.67
CA GLN A 73 17.54 -14.52 -6.30
C GLN A 73 16.20 -14.09 -5.66
N ALA A 74 15.29 -13.51 -6.44
CA ALA A 74 13.93 -13.22 -6.00
C ALA A 74 13.14 -14.48 -5.64
N LEU A 75 13.28 -15.57 -6.42
CA LEU A 75 12.71 -16.86 -6.07
C LEU A 75 13.38 -17.47 -4.82
N ASP A 76 14.70 -17.31 -4.65
CA ASP A 76 15.39 -17.73 -3.42
C ASP A 76 14.83 -16.98 -2.20
N LEU A 77 14.56 -15.68 -2.32
CA LEU A 77 13.95 -14.87 -1.27
C LEU A 77 12.55 -15.39 -0.92
N VAL A 78 11.71 -15.67 -1.92
CA VAL A 78 10.37 -16.24 -1.73
C VAL A 78 10.46 -17.55 -0.93
N LEU A 79 11.36 -18.45 -1.31
CA LEU A 79 11.54 -19.74 -0.64
C LEU A 79 12.06 -19.57 0.79
N GLU A 80 12.99 -18.65 1.02
CA GLU A 80 13.54 -18.32 2.35
C GLU A 80 12.44 -17.78 3.28
N VAL A 81 11.63 -16.83 2.79
CA VAL A 81 10.48 -16.30 3.55
C VAL A 81 9.48 -17.40 3.88
N LEU A 82 9.17 -18.27 2.92
CA LEU A 82 8.29 -19.43 3.17
C LEU A 82 8.89 -20.40 4.21
N GLY A 83 10.21 -20.49 4.32
CA GLY A 83 10.89 -21.31 5.33
C GLY A 83 10.91 -20.71 6.73
N THR A 84 10.88 -19.37 6.84
CA THR A 84 11.22 -18.66 8.09
C THR A 84 10.08 -17.85 8.70
N GLU A 85 9.21 -17.24 7.88
CA GLU A 85 8.09 -16.41 8.34
C GLU A 85 6.87 -17.28 8.61
N ALA A 86 6.16 -17.08 9.71
CA ALA A 86 4.94 -17.85 10.05
C ALA A 86 3.65 -17.02 9.87
N ASP A 87 3.77 -15.69 9.87
CA ASP A 87 2.65 -14.77 9.73
C ASP A 87 2.09 -14.80 8.30
N LYS A 88 0.94 -15.47 8.12
CA LYS A 88 0.31 -15.63 6.80
C LYS A 88 0.08 -14.31 6.07
N PRO A 89 -0.47 -13.24 6.69
CA PRO A 89 -0.63 -11.94 6.03
C PRO A 89 0.69 -11.40 5.44
N THR A 90 1.81 -11.53 6.17
CA THR A 90 3.13 -11.14 5.66
C THR A 90 3.52 -11.97 4.44
N VAL A 91 3.38 -13.30 4.53
CA VAL A 91 3.74 -14.21 3.43
C VAL A 91 2.88 -13.97 2.18
N MET A 92 1.59 -13.63 2.34
CA MET A 92 0.70 -13.32 1.22
C MET A 92 1.15 -12.11 0.41
N GLN A 93 1.91 -11.17 1.00
CA GLN A 93 2.50 -10.05 0.25
C GLN A 93 3.46 -10.52 -0.86
N LEU A 94 3.97 -11.76 -0.80
CA LEU A 94 4.78 -12.34 -1.88
C LEU A 94 3.96 -12.56 -3.16
N ASN A 95 2.64 -12.76 -3.08
CA ASN A 95 1.79 -12.92 -4.25
C ASN A 95 1.88 -11.70 -5.17
N ASP A 96 1.63 -10.52 -4.60
CA ASP A 96 1.57 -9.27 -5.36
C ASP A 96 2.97 -8.72 -5.69
N LYS A 97 3.91 -8.79 -4.73
CA LYS A 97 5.22 -8.13 -4.87
C LYS A 97 6.24 -8.96 -5.64
N PHE A 98 6.14 -10.29 -5.57
CA PHE A 98 7.14 -11.20 -6.14
C PHE A 98 6.56 -12.10 -7.23
N LEU A 99 5.59 -12.95 -6.88
CA LEU A 99 5.13 -14.00 -7.77
C LEU A 99 4.50 -13.46 -9.05
N LEU A 100 3.68 -12.40 -8.95
CA LEU A 100 3.10 -11.77 -10.14
C LEU A 100 4.20 -11.28 -11.11
N SER A 101 5.19 -10.54 -10.60
CA SER A 101 6.30 -10.03 -11.40
C SER A 101 7.18 -11.15 -11.96
N LEU A 102 7.48 -12.18 -11.17
CA LEU A 102 8.28 -13.32 -11.59
C LEU A 102 7.59 -14.12 -12.70
N LEU A 103 6.31 -14.43 -12.54
CA LEU A 103 5.57 -15.26 -13.49
C LEU A 103 5.27 -14.47 -14.77
N TYR A 104 4.87 -13.21 -14.65
CA TYR A 104 4.52 -12.41 -15.83
C TYR A 104 5.75 -12.05 -16.68
N ALA A 105 6.86 -11.63 -16.05
CA ALA A 105 8.03 -11.16 -16.80
C ALA A 105 9.07 -12.26 -17.06
N HIS A 106 9.15 -13.27 -16.20
CA HIS A 106 10.23 -14.28 -16.22
C HIS A 106 9.71 -15.71 -16.11
N GLY A 107 8.41 -15.94 -16.37
CA GLY A 107 7.74 -17.22 -16.16
C GLY A 107 8.48 -18.40 -16.78
N GLU A 108 8.90 -18.29 -18.05
CA GLU A 108 9.67 -19.34 -18.74
C GLU A 108 10.98 -19.71 -18.02
N ALA A 109 11.62 -18.75 -17.35
CA ALA A 109 12.91 -18.96 -16.69
C ALA A 109 12.79 -19.55 -15.27
N VAL A 110 11.62 -19.44 -14.62
CA VAL A 110 11.43 -19.84 -13.23
C VAL A 110 10.42 -20.97 -13.03
N ILE A 111 9.55 -21.23 -14.00
CA ILE A 111 8.41 -22.14 -13.83
C ILE A 111 8.82 -23.57 -13.49
N ASP A 112 9.78 -24.15 -14.21
CA ASP A 112 10.23 -25.53 -13.97
C ASP A 112 10.78 -25.69 -12.53
N ARG A 113 11.45 -24.63 -12.03
CA ARG A 113 11.96 -24.61 -10.66
C ARG A 113 10.83 -24.46 -9.65
N ILE A 114 9.85 -23.59 -9.91
CA ILE A 114 8.66 -23.42 -9.05
C ILE A 114 7.91 -24.75 -8.91
N GLU A 115 7.64 -25.45 -10.01
CA GLU A 115 6.97 -26.76 -9.99
C GLU A 115 7.78 -27.78 -9.19
N HIS A 116 9.10 -27.80 -9.41
CA HIS A 116 10.00 -28.72 -8.72
C HIS A 116 10.02 -28.52 -7.20
N GLU A 117 10.03 -27.28 -6.74
CA GLU A 117 9.96 -26.94 -5.31
C GLU A 117 8.54 -27.22 -4.76
N ALA A 118 7.50 -26.92 -5.54
CA ALA A 118 6.11 -27.10 -5.12
C ALA A 118 5.76 -28.57 -4.84
N MET A 119 6.40 -29.53 -5.51
CA MET A 119 6.23 -30.96 -5.23
C MET A 119 6.48 -31.35 -3.76
N ARG A 120 7.28 -30.56 -3.05
CA ARG A 120 7.76 -30.87 -1.69
C ARG A 120 7.63 -29.72 -0.71
N ASN A 121 6.99 -28.63 -1.12
CA ASN A 121 6.76 -27.44 -0.31
C ASN A 121 5.28 -27.07 -0.28
N ASP A 122 4.59 -27.51 0.77
CA ASP A 122 3.16 -27.26 0.99
C ASP A 122 2.85 -25.76 1.11
N ARG A 123 3.78 -24.98 1.67
CA ARG A 123 3.64 -23.53 1.82
C ARG A 123 3.76 -22.83 0.48
N LEU A 124 4.63 -23.31 -0.41
CA LEU A 124 4.69 -22.81 -1.78
C LEU A 124 3.42 -23.16 -2.55
N ARG A 125 2.89 -24.39 -2.44
CA ARG A 125 1.60 -24.75 -3.06
C ARG A 125 0.46 -23.86 -2.58
N TRP A 126 0.41 -23.60 -1.27
CA TRP A 126 -0.53 -22.63 -0.69
C TRP A 126 -0.32 -21.23 -1.29
N LEU A 127 0.91 -20.70 -1.33
CA LEU A 127 1.18 -19.37 -1.88
C LEU A 127 0.79 -19.27 -3.36
N LEU A 128 1.09 -20.29 -4.17
CA LEU A 128 0.68 -20.36 -5.58
C LEU A 128 -0.85 -20.30 -5.77
N GLY A 129 -1.63 -20.65 -4.74
CA GLY A 129 -3.09 -20.50 -4.72
C GLY A 129 -3.59 -19.07 -4.90
N GLY A 130 -2.78 -18.08 -4.53
CA GLY A 130 -3.07 -16.65 -4.72
C GLY A 130 -2.60 -16.08 -6.06
N VAL A 131 -2.02 -16.89 -6.94
CA VAL A 131 -1.62 -16.43 -8.27
C VAL A 131 -2.83 -16.51 -9.20
N HIS A 132 -3.11 -15.42 -9.89
CA HIS A 132 -4.20 -15.32 -10.86
C HIS A 132 -3.67 -14.78 -12.19
N GLY A 133 -4.21 -15.28 -13.30
CA GLY A 133 -3.90 -14.80 -14.64
C GLY A 133 -5.02 -15.13 -15.62
N ALA A 134 -4.80 -14.82 -16.90
CA ALA A 134 -5.82 -15.04 -17.91
C ALA A 134 -6.14 -16.55 -18.05
N PRO A 135 -7.42 -16.93 -18.25
CA PRO A 135 -7.81 -18.34 -18.36
C PRO A 135 -7.07 -19.13 -19.44
N ASP A 136 -6.63 -18.45 -20.49
CA ASP A 136 -5.94 -19.05 -21.63
C ASP A 136 -4.40 -19.00 -21.53
N ASP A 137 -3.85 -18.54 -20.40
CA ASP A 137 -2.41 -18.47 -20.18
C ASP A 137 -1.85 -19.88 -19.86
N PRO A 138 -0.99 -20.46 -20.73
CA PRO A 138 -0.41 -21.78 -20.49
C PRO A 138 0.42 -21.87 -19.21
N LEU A 139 1.03 -20.76 -18.78
CA LEU A 139 1.77 -20.68 -17.52
C LEU A 139 0.83 -20.83 -16.33
N MET A 140 -0.35 -20.21 -16.40
CA MET A 140 -1.33 -20.28 -15.31
C MET A 140 -1.92 -21.68 -15.17
N ALA A 141 -2.15 -22.39 -16.27
CA ALA A 141 -2.58 -23.79 -16.23
C ALA A 141 -1.60 -24.67 -15.43
N ARG A 142 -0.28 -24.46 -15.63
CA ARG A 142 0.78 -25.16 -14.90
C ARG A 142 0.80 -24.81 -13.41
N ILE A 143 0.65 -23.53 -13.07
CA ILE A 143 0.59 -23.09 -11.66
C ILE A 143 -0.62 -23.69 -10.95
N VAL A 144 -1.80 -23.66 -11.59
CA VAL A 144 -3.05 -24.19 -11.02
C VAL A 144 -2.97 -25.68 -10.72
N GLU A 145 -2.20 -26.47 -11.50
CA GLU A 145 -2.01 -27.90 -11.25
C GLU A 145 -1.36 -28.18 -9.88
N HIS A 146 -0.49 -27.28 -9.42
CA HIS A 146 0.25 -27.43 -8.17
C HIS A 146 -0.31 -26.59 -7.00
N ALA A 147 -1.18 -25.62 -7.29
CA ALA A 147 -1.64 -24.65 -6.31
C ALA A 147 -2.73 -25.21 -5.37
N ASP A 148 -2.66 -24.85 -4.09
CA ASP A 148 -3.76 -25.01 -3.13
C ASP A 148 -4.59 -23.71 -3.06
N GLY A 149 -5.29 -23.43 -4.15
CA GLY A 149 -6.14 -22.24 -4.26
C GLY A 149 -7.23 -22.18 -3.20
N LYS A 150 -7.77 -23.34 -2.78
CA LYS A 150 -8.86 -23.37 -1.79
C LYS A 150 -8.38 -22.93 -0.41
N ALA A 151 -7.24 -23.45 0.06
CA ALA A 151 -6.70 -23.06 1.36
C ALA A 151 -6.27 -21.59 1.36
N TRP A 152 -5.61 -21.14 0.29
CA TRP A 152 -5.22 -19.74 0.15
C TRP A 152 -6.43 -18.81 0.15
N GLN A 153 -7.48 -19.12 -0.61
CA GLN A 153 -8.68 -18.28 -0.67
C GLN A 153 -9.38 -18.17 0.69
N ALA A 154 -9.37 -19.24 1.48
CA ALA A 154 -9.94 -19.23 2.83
C ALA A 154 -9.17 -18.30 3.77
N ASP A 155 -7.82 -18.35 3.73
CA ASP A 155 -6.98 -17.44 4.51
C ASP A 155 -7.08 -16.00 4.03
N HIS A 156 -7.13 -15.77 2.71
CA HIS A 156 -7.31 -14.44 2.12
C HIS A 156 -8.65 -13.81 2.50
N LEU A 157 -9.74 -14.59 2.43
CA LEU A 157 -11.04 -14.12 2.89
C LEU A 157 -11.00 -13.80 4.39
N ALA A 158 -10.36 -14.65 5.20
CA ALA A 158 -10.25 -14.41 6.64
C ALA A 158 -9.42 -13.15 6.97
N GLN A 159 -8.34 -12.88 6.22
CA GLN A 159 -7.54 -11.66 6.36
C GLN A 159 -8.36 -10.42 6.00
N ARG A 160 -9.10 -10.47 4.89
CA ARG A 160 -9.88 -9.32 4.40
C ARG A 160 -11.15 -9.06 5.20
N THR A 161 -11.70 -10.05 5.88
CA THR A 161 -12.93 -9.88 6.66
C THR A 161 -12.65 -9.05 7.90
N PRO A 162 -13.18 -7.82 8.02
CA PRO A 162 -12.98 -7.02 9.22
C PRO A 162 -13.68 -7.66 10.41
N ARG A 163 -13.06 -7.54 11.59
CA ARG A 163 -13.67 -8.01 12.85
C ARG A 163 -14.94 -7.23 13.19
N GLU A 164 -14.91 -5.93 12.92
CA GLU A 164 -16.01 -5.00 13.11
C GLU A 164 -16.17 -4.23 11.79
N PRO A 165 -17.10 -4.66 10.92
CA PRO A 165 -17.38 -3.96 9.66
C PRO A 165 -17.86 -2.54 9.92
N LEU A 166 -17.31 -1.57 9.18
CA LEU A 166 -17.75 -0.18 9.26
C LEU A 166 -19.07 0.02 8.51
N ASP A 167 -20.00 0.70 9.17
CA ASP A 167 -21.19 1.29 8.55
C ASP A 167 -20.96 2.80 8.42
N CYS A 168 -20.22 3.20 7.37
CA CYS A 168 -19.78 4.58 7.17
C CYS A 168 -20.94 5.59 7.17
N ALA A 169 -22.10 5.20 6.63
CA ALA A 169 -23.27 6.05 6.52
C ALA A 169 -23.93 6.40 7.87
N SER A 170 -23.74 5.58 8.91
CA SER A 170 -24.24 5.87 10.26
C SER A 170 -23.25 6.62 11.15
N LEU A 171 -21.99 6.77 10.71
CA LEU A 171 -20.98 7.48 11.46
C LEU A 171 -21.15 9.00 11.36
N SER A 172 -20.95 9.70 12.47
CA SER A 172 -20.70 11.15 12.42
C SER A 172 -19.40 11.45 11.66
N ALA A 173 -19.27 12.63 11.04
CA ALA A 173 -18.06 13.05 10.33
C ALA A 173 -16.78 12.88 11.17
N ALA A 174 -16.81 13.24 12.46
CA ALA A 174 -15.67 13.08 13.36
C ALA A 174 -15.32 11.61 13.66
N ALA A 175 -16.31 10.71 13.67
CA ALA A 175 -16.08 9.27 13.83
C ALA A 175 -15.55 8.65 12.54
N LEU A 176 -16.09 9.05 11.39
CA LEU A 176 -15.60 8.66 10.08
C LEU A 176 -14.15 9.13 9.86
N ALA A 177 -13.80 10.35 10.28
CA ALA A 177 -12.42 10.84 10.22
C ALA A 177 -11.44 9.98 11.05
N ARG A 178 -11.85 9.50 12.23
CA ARG A 178 -11.02 8.58 13.02
C ARG A 178 -10.86 7.23 12.33
N ALA A 179 -11.95 6.67 11.80
CA ALA A 179 -11.91 5.44 11.03
C ALA A 179 -11.02 5.58 9.79
N TRP A 180 -11.11 6.71 9.09
CA TRP A 180 -10.27 7.07 7.95
C TRP A 180 -8.79 7.03 8.34
N VAL A 181 -8.40 7.76 9.39
CA VAL A 181 -7.01 7.80 9.85
C VAL A 181 -6.54 6.41 10.25
N GLU A 182 -7.35 5.62 10.95
CA GLU A 182 -7.01 4.25 11.33
C GLU A 182 -6.77 3.36 10.11
N GLN A 183 -7.72 3.29 9.18
CA GLN A 183 -7.63 2.39 8.03
C GLN A 183 -6.49 2.79 7.09
N TYR A 184 -6.34 4.09 6.79
CA TYR A 184 -5.26 4.57 5.92
C TYR A 184 -3.87 4.54 6.59
N SER A 185 -3.79 4.44 7.92
CA SER A 185 -2.51 4.25 8.64
C SER A 185 -1.96 2.83 8.53
N LYS A 186 -2.81 1.82 8.35
CA LYS A 186 -2.42 0.40 8.33
C LYS A 186 -1.38 0.12 7.23
N SER A 187 -0.50 -0.84 7.51
CA SER A 187 0.37 -1.42 6.49
C SER A 187 -0.49 -2.12 5.42
N ASP A 188 0.03 -2.30 4.20
CA ASP A 188 -0.71 -3.01 3.14
C ASP A 188 -1.07 -4.46 3.56
N ARG A 189 -0.27 -5.05 4.47
CA ARG A 189 -0.52 -6.35 5.09
C ARG A 189 -1.76 -6.36 6.00
N ASP A 190 -1.95 -5.28 6.76
CA ASP A 190 -2.95 -5.20 7.83
C ASP A 190 -4.29 -4.61 7.37
N GLN A 191 -4.37 -4.20 6.11
CA GLN A 191 -5.61 -3.69 5.52
C GLN A 191 -6.63 -4.82 5.33
N ASP A 192 -7.88 -4.47 5.61
CA ASP A 192 -9.05 -5.33 5.48
C ASP A 192 -10.14 -4.57 4.68
N ASP A 193 -11.31 -5.18 4.52
CA ASP A 193 -12.38 -4.61 3.70
C ASP A 193 -13.00 -3.32 4.28
N ASN A 194 -12.64 -2.91 5.51
CA ASN A 194 -13.02 -1.57 6.01
C ASN A 194 -12.35 -0.45 5.21
N LEU A 195 -11.17 -0.66 4.65
CA LEU A 195 -10.55 0.35 3.78
C LEU A 195 -11.41 0.55 2.52
N PHE A 196 -11.88 -0.54 1.91
CA PHE A 196 -12.76 -0.48 0.74
C PHE A 196 -14.12 0.16 1.08
N ALA A 197 -14.69 -0.15 2.26
CA ALA A 197 -15.92 0.48 2.72
C ALA A 197 -15.79 2.01 2.87
N ILE A 198 -14.62 2.50 3.30
CA ILE A 198 -14.35 3.94 3.34
C ILE A 198 -14.20 4.52 1.93
N MET A 199 -13.41 3.88 1.06
CA MET A 199 -13.22 4.35 -0.32
C MET A 199 -14.52 4.38 -1.13
N ASP A 200 -15.39 3.38 -0.94
CA ASP A 200 -16.70 3.35 -1.57
C ASP A 200 -17.59 4.50 -1.05
N PHE A 201 -17.59 4.73 0.26
CA PHE A 201 -18.36 5.84 0.84
C PHE A 201 -17.81 7.22 0.44
N GLU A 202 -16.49 7.38 0.31
CA GLU A 202 -15.88 8.60 -0.23
C GLU A 202 -16.33 8.87 -1.67
N ARG A 203 -16.40 7.82 -2.50
CA ARG A 203 -16.93 7.93 -3.86
C ARG A 203 -18.40 8.37 -3.86
N ASP A 204 -19.21 7.79 -2.98
CA ASP A 204 -20.62 8.15 -2.86
C ASP A 204 -20.78 9.61 -2.41
N LEU A 205 -20.01 10.06 -1.41
CA LEU A 205 -20.00 11.46 -1.00
C LEU A 205 -19.56 12.38 -2.17
N ARG A 206 -18.51 12.04 -2.90
CA ARG A 206 -18.06 12.84 -4.05
C ARG A 206 -19.16 13.05 -5.09
N GLU A 207 -20.00 12.05 -5.31
CA GLU A 207 -21.03 12.08 -6.36
C GLU A 207 -22.36 12.69 -5.86
N GLU A 208 -22.72 12.45 -4.60
CA GLU A 208 -24.04 12.79 -4.05
C GLU A 208 -24.01 13.95 -3.03
N ASP A 209 -22.92 14.07 -2.24
CA ASP A 209 -22.73 15.09 -1.21
C ASP A 209 -21.26 15.57 -1.13
N PRO A 210 -20.78 16.34 -2.14
CA PRO A 210 -19.41 16.84 -2.15
C PRO A 210 -19.09 17.72 -0.93
N ASP A 211 -20.13 18.36 -0.39
CA ASP A 211 -20.05 19.17 0.80
C ASP A 211 -19.73 18.32 2.04
N GLY A 212 -20.35 17.15 2.18
CA GLY A 212 -20.02 16.17 3.22
C GLY A 212 -18.60 15.61 3.11
N LEU A 213 -18.08 15.42 1.89
CA LEU A 213 -16.68 15.02 1.70
C LEU A 213 -15.69 16.13 2.12
N ILE A 214 -16.01 17.41 1.88
CA ILE A 214 -15.24 18.53 2.42
C ILE A 214 -15.25 18.53 3.95
N ASP A 215 -16.40 18.24 4.58
CA ASP A 215 -16.48 18.11 6.05
C ASP A 215 -15.61 16.98 6.58
N LEU A 216 -15.58 15.82 5.91
CA LEU A 216 -14.67 14.73 6.26
C LEU A 216 -13.20 15.18 6.20
N VAL A 217 -12.77 15.85 5.12
CA VAL A 217 -11.40 16.37 4.98
C VAL A 217 -11.05 17.30 6.13
N LEU A 218 -11.96 18.22 6.49
CA LEU A 218 -11.75 19.14 7.60
C LEU A 218 -11.67 18.42 8.96
N GLU A 219 -12.48 17.39 9.19
CA GLU A 219 -12.43 16.57 10.42
C GLU A 219 -11.13 15.75 10.52
N VAL A 220 -10.65 15.16 9.42
CA VAL A 220 -9.36 14.46 9.39
C VAL A 220 -8.23 15.44 9.72
N LEU A 221 -8.23 16.64 9.11
CA LEU A 221 -7.23 17.66 9.39
C LEU A 221 -7.19 18.10 10.87
N LYS A 222 -8.30 18.02 11.61
CA LYS A 222 -8.31 18.36 13.05
C LYS A 222 -7.49 17.36 13.88
N ILE A 223 -7.41 16.09 13.46
CA ILE A 223 -6.83 15.01 14.25
C ILE A 223 -5.51 14.45 13.69
N GLU A 224 -5.18 14.73 12.43
CA GLU A 224 -4.00 14.18 11.77
C GLU A 224 -3.04 15.28 11.32
N ALA A 225 -1.73 15.03 11.47
CA ALA A 225 -0.64 15.92 11.05
C ALA A 225 0.50 15.19 10.32
N ASN A 226 0.43 13.86 10.19
CA ASN A 226 1.44 13.06 9.49
C ASN A 226 1.42 13.39 7.98
N PRO A 227 2.56 13.83 7.40
CA PRO A 227 2.61 14.29 6.01
C PRO A 227 2.26 13.20 5.00
N VAL A 228 2.55 11.92 5.29
CA VAL A 228 2.21 10.79 4.39
C VAL A 228 0.70 10.59 4.32
N LEU A 229 -0.02 10.71 5.44
CA LEU A 229 -1.48 10.62 5.42
C LEU A 229 -2.11 11.87 4.81
N LEU A 230 -1.55 13.05 5.09
CA LEU A 230 -2.03 14.29 4.48
C LEU A 230 -1.86 14.29 2.96
N SER A 231 -0.80 13.69 2.41
CA SER A 231 -0.66 13.56 0.95
C SER A 231 -1.74 12.67 0.33
N LEU A 232 -2.21 11.63 1.03
CA LEU A 232 -3.32 10.79 0.56
C LEU A 232 -4.65 11.54 0.62
N LEU A 233 -4.85 12.31 1.69
CA LEU A 233 -6.04 13.14 1.83
C LEU A 233 -6.12 14.22 0.74
N ALA A 234 -4.97 14.80 0.37
CA ALA A 234 -4.85 15.79 -0.71
C ALA A 234 -5.09 15.18 -2.10
N ALA A 235 -4.37 14.10 -2.45
CA ALA A 235 -4.42 13.48 -3.78
C ALA A 235 -5.67 12.62 -4.04
N GLY A 236 -6.46 12.31 -3.00
CA GLY A 236 -7.71 11.58 -3.12
C GLY A 236 -8.91 12.47 -2.77
N PRO A 237 -9.47 12.38 -1.54
CA PRO A 237 -10.70 13.07 -1.16
C PRO A 237 -10.76 14.55 -1.53
N LEU A 238 -9.70 15.33 -1.28
CA LEU A 238 -9.71 16.77 -1.56
C LEU A 238 -9.63 17.08 -3.06
N GLU A 239 -8.78 16.36 -3.81
CA GLU A 239 -8.69 16.50 -5.27
C GLU A 239 -10.04 16.24 -5.94
N ASP A 240 -10.69 15.17 -5.51
CA ASP A 240 -11.92 14.66 -6.10
C ASP A 240 -13.13 15.57 -5.90
N VAL A 241 -13.15 16.39 -4.84
CA VAL A 241 -14.25 17.35 -4.59
C VAL A 241 -14.03 18.68 -5.27
N ILE A 242 -12.86 18.98 -5.83
CA ILE A 242 -12.56 20.29 -6.44
C ILE A 242 -13.25 20.41 -7.80
N ASN A 243 -14.30 21.22 -7.85
CA ASN A 243 -15.03 21.53 -9.08
C ASN A 243 -15.71 22.91 -8.99
N ALA A 244 -16.40 23.31 -10.06
CA ALA A 244 -17.06 24.61 -10.13
C ALA A 244 -18.15 24.82 -9.07
N ALA A 245 -18.78 23.75 -8.56
CA ALA A 245 -19.83 23.85 -7.54
C ALA A 245 -19.25 24.02 -6.11
N THR A 246 -18.06 23.48 -5.85
CA THR A 246 -17.47 23.44 -4.50
C THR A 246 -16.39 24.48 -4.26
N ILE A 247 -15.81 25.06 -5.32
CA ILE A 247 -14.66 25.98 -5.22
C ILE A 247 -14.90 27.18 -4.31
N ASP A 248 -16.12 27.74 -4.30
CA ASP A 248 -16.47 28.88 -3.43
C ASP A 248 -16.39 28.50 -1.94
N ARG A 249 -16.79 27.26 -1.60
CA ARG A 249 -16.63 26.73 -0.24
C ARG A 249 -15.16 26.52 0.08
N ILE A 250 -14.40 25.92 -0.83
CA ILE A 250 -12.96 25.66 -0.65
C ILE A 250 -12.20 26.97 -0.39
N GLU A 251 -12.47 28.02 -1.16
CA GLU A 251 -11.88 29.35 -0.94
C GLU A 251 -12.23 29.93 0.43
N ARG A 252 -13.49 29.76 0.87
CA ARG A 252 -13.94 30.23 2.19
C ARG A 252 -13.21 29.50 3.31
N GLU A 253 -13.12 28.17 3.25
CA GLU A 253 -12.43 27.38 4.26
C GLU A 253 -10.93 27.66 4.28
N ALA A 254 -10.28 27.76 3.12
CA ALA A 254 -8.85 28.05 3.01
C ALA A 254 -8.49 29.44 3.54
N ARG A 255 -9.41 30.41 3.50
CA ARG A 255 -9.19 31.75 4.05
C ARG A 255 -9.11 31.77 5.59
N VAL A 256 -9.81 30.87 6.25
CA VAL A 256 -9.92 30.84 7.72
C VAL A 256 -9.13 29.69 8.36
N ASN A 257 -8.73 28.68 7.58
CA ASN A 257 -8.00 27.51 8.04
C ASN A 257 -6.69 27.36 7.26
N GLU A 258 -5.59 27.79 7.89
CA GLU A 258 -4.24 27.72 7.30
C GLU A 258 -3.82 26.30 6.95
N ARG A 259 -4.13 25.31 7.80
CA ARG A 259 -3.79 23.90 7.53
C ARG A 259 -4.53 23.34 6.33
N PHE A 260 -5.79 23.76 6.13
CA PHE A 260 -6.55 23.39 4.94
C PHE A 260 -5.98 24.05 3.68
N ARG A 261 -5.54 25.31 3.78
CA ARG A 261 -4.83 26.00 2.69
C ARG A 261 -3.51 25.31 2.33
N GLU A 262 -2.74 24.86 3.32
CA GLU A 262 -1.50 24.09 3.10
C GLU A 262 -1.77 22.74 2.44
N LEU A 263 -2.86 22.06 2.83
CA LEU A 263 -3.27 20.78 2.23
C LEU A 263 -3.59 20.91 0.73
N LEU A 264 -4.18 22.03 0.29
CA LEU A 264 -4.42 22.31 -1.13
C LEU A 264 -3.14 22.30 -1.98
N GLY A 265 -1.99 22.55 -1.36
CA GLY A 265 -0.69 22.50 -2.03
C GLY A 265 -0.29 21.12 -2.56
N GLY A 266 -0.90 20.04 -2.05
CA GLY A 266 -0.65 18.65 -2.47
C GLY A 266 -1.66 18.10 -3.48
N VAL A 267 -2.60 18.91 -3.98
CA VAL A 267 -3.65 18.49 -4.93
C VAL A 267 -3.16 18.55 -6.38
N TRP A 268 -3.53 17.56 -7.21
CA TRP A 268 -3.12 17.47 -8.61
C TRP A 268 -4.22 17.88 -9.61
N TYR A 269 -4.53 19.16 -9.70
CA TYR A 269 -5.62 19.69 -10.53
C TYR A 269 -5.24 19.99 -12.00
N TYR A 270 -4.31 19.24 -12.61
CA TYR A 270 -3.82 19.52 -13.97
C TYR A 270 -4.90 19.37 -15.07
N ARG A 271 -5.95 18.58 -14.81
CA ARG A 271 -7.10 18.41 -15.72
C ARG A 271 -8.22 19.43 -15.52
N ALA A 272 -8.13 20.27 -14.48
CA ALA A 272 -9.14 21.29 -14.22
C ALA A 272 -9.21 22.35 -15.34
N PRO A 273 -10.38 22.97 -15.56
CA PRO A 273 -10.50 24.14 -16.42
C PRO A 273 -9.60 25.29 -15.95
N ASP A 274 -9.15 26.14 -16.89
CA ASP A 274 -8.19 27.22 -16.61
C ASP A 274 -8.68 28.21 -15.55
N GLU A 275 -9.99 28.47 -15.50
CA GLU A 275 -10.60 29.31 -14.47
C GLU A 275 -10.41 28.71 -13.07
N LEU A 276 -10.66 27.41 -12.92
CA LEU A 276 -10.51 26.71 -11.65
C LEU A 276 -9.04 26.66 -11.22
N LYS A 277 -8.13 26.42 -12.17
CA LYS A 277 -6.68 26.47 -11.94
C LYS A 277 -6.23 27.83 -11.40
N ALA A 278 -6.66 28.92 -12.04
CA ALA A 278 -6.28 30.27 -11.63
C ALA A 278 -6.74 30.59 -10.20
N ARG A 279 -7.94 30.12 -9.81
CA ARG A 279 -8.48 30.28 -8.46
C ARG A 279 -7.67 29.49 -7.42
N LEU A 280 -7.37 28.23 -7.72
CA LEU A 280 -6.55 27.38 -6.84
C LEU A 280 -5.12 27.92 -6.70
N ASP A 281 -4.51 28.36 -7.80
CA ASP A 281 -3.17 28.96 -7.80
C ASP A 281 -3.11 30.21 -6.92
N ALA A 282 -4.15 31.05 -6.96
CA ALA A 282 -4.26 32.23 -6.11
C ALA A 282 -4.40 31.89 -4.60
N LEU A 283 -4.98 30.74 -4.26
CA LEU A 283 -5.09 30.26 -2.88
C LEU A 283 -3.78 29.65 -2.37
N ILE A 284 -3.13 28.82 -3.19
CA ILE A 284 -1.97 28.00 -2.82
C ILE A 284 -0.69 28.85 -2.77
N GLY A 285 -0.52 29.77 -3.71
CA GLY A 285 0.70 30.57 -3.84
C GLY A 285 1.94 29.69 -4.00
N GLU A 286 2.95 29.91 -3.14
CA GLU A 286 4.22 29.16 -3.15
C GLU A 286 4.16 27.82 -2.40
N SER A 287 3.02 27.45 -1.80
CA SER A 287 2.90 26.33 -0.84
C SER A 287 2.77 24.94 -1.48
N ARG A 288 3.33 24.71 -2.68
CA ARG A 288 3.25 23.41 -3.38
C ARG A 288 4.29 22.43 -2.86
N TRP A 289 3.92 21.17 -2.63
CA TRP A 289 4.83 20.09 -2.21
C TRP A 289 4.38 18.73 -2.72
#